data_AF-A0AAV2RHV7-F1
#
_entry.id   AF-A0AAV2RHV7-F1
#
_cell.length_a   1.000
_cell.length_b   1.000
_cell.length_c   1.000
_cell.angle_alpha   90.00
_cell.angle_beta   90.00
_cell.angle_gamma   90.00
#
_symmetry.space_group_name_H-M   'P 1'
#
loop_
_entity.id
_entity.type
_entity.pdbx_description
1 polymer ?
#
loop_
_entity_poly.entity_id
_entity_poly.type
_entity_poly.pdbx_seq_one_letter_code
_entity_poly.pdbx_strand_id
1 'polypeptide(L)'
;MHSCYLYCSAMYGSQLWDLTSKSVDKICTQWRKAHRCGLSVPYTTHCDLLPLIADNRPMDMILDCKYMSFVRFITTSNNSVVEHMAHSRLNDHESTLKRNMPHLMYKYDMAMDDIISYSKSKINKHCYVKWFVGLGIGYPRYAQIARDMIKVKED
;
A
#
# COMPACT_ATOMS: atom_id res chain seq x y z
N MET A 1 11.31 14.82 -11.22
CA MET A 1 10.81 13.88 -10.17
C MET A 1 10.09 12.64 -10.71
N HIS A 2 9.41 12.70 -11.86
CA HIS A 2 8.70 11.54 -12.46
C HIS A 2 9.58 10.30 -12.73
N SER A 3 10.85 10.47 -13.10
CA SER A 3 11.73 9.33 -13.42
C SER A 3 12.10 8.46 -12.22
N CYS A 4 12.24 9.03 -11.02
CA CYS A 4 12.61 8.25 -9.82
C CYS A 4 11.45 7.35 -9.37
N TYR A 5 10.21 7.80 -9.57
CA TYR A 5 9.00 7.06 -9.23
C TYR A 5 8.84 5.78 -10.07
N LEU A 6 9.06 5.86 -11.39
CA LEU A 6 8.88 4.71 -12.29
C LEU A 6 9.84 3.56 -11.92
N TYR A 7 11.10 3.88 -11.63
CA TYR A 7 12.10 2.87 -11.27
C TYR A 7 11.92 2.35 -9.83
N CYS A 8 11.61 3.21 -8.86
CA CYS A 8 11.52 2.79 -7.46
C CYS A 8 10.16 2.15 -7.08
N SER A 9 9.10 2.35 -7.88
CA SER A 9 7.74 1.91 -7.52
C SER A 9 7.12 0.89 -8.50
N ALA A 10 7.77 0.57 -9.63
CA ALA A 10 7.25 -0.42 -10.57
C ALA A 10 7.19 -1.84 -9.97
N MET A 11 8.21 -2.24 -9.19
CA MET A 11 8.36 -3.54 -8.49
C MET A 11 7.50 -4.68 -9.07
N TYR A 12 7.91 -5.18 -10.24
CA TYR A 12 7.29 -6.33 -10.88
C TYR A 12 7.39 -7.56 -9.96
N GLY A 13 6.30 -8.32 -9.84
CA GLY A 13 6.25 -9.52 -9.01
C GLY A 13 6.13 -9.28 -7.51
N SER A 14 6.08 -8.02 -7.06
CA SER A 14 5.87 -7.69 -5.63
C SER A 14 4.56 -8.22 -5.06
N GLN A 15 3.59 -8.56 -5.91
CA GLN A 15 2.33 -9.18 -5.51
C GLN A 15 2.50 -10.61 -4.97
N LEU A 16 3.66 -11.24 -5.16
CA LEU A 16 3.97 -12.57 -4.64
C LEU A 16 4.79 -12.51 -3.34
N TRP A 17 5.16 -11.32 -2.88
CA TRP A 17 5.98 -11.16 -1.70
C TRP A 17 5.18 -11.39 -0.42
N ASP A 18 5.91 -11.85 0.60
CA ASP A 18 5.44 -11.83 1.97
C ASP A 18 5.56 -10.40 2.52
N LEU A 19 4.42 -9.71 2.59
CA LEU A 19 4.33 -8.32 3.00
C LEU A 19 4.62 -8.14 4.50
N THR A 20 4.58 -9.23 5.27
CA THR A 20 4.92 -9.26 6.69
C THR A 20 6.42 -9.48 6.95
N SER A 21 7.21 -9.68 5.89
CA SER A 21 8.63 -9.98 6.02
C SER A 21 9.46 -8.73 6.31
N LYS A 22 10.52 -8.91 7.12
CA LYS A 22 11.53 -7.86 7.38
C LYS A 22 12.22 -7.33 6.11
N SER A 23 12.22 -8.12 5.04
CA SER A 23 12.76 -7.71 3.75
C SER A 23 11.93 -6.59 3.11
N VAL A 24 10.60 -6.67 3.22
CA VAL A 24 9.69 -5.61 2.76
C VAL A 24 9.87 -4.35 3.60
N ASP A 25 10.03 -4.47 4.92
CA ASP A 25 10.31 -3.32 5.80
C ASP A 25 11.59 -2.58 5.42
N LYS A 26 12.64 -3.33 5.05
CA LYS A 26 13.89 -2.77 4.55
C LYS A 26 13.66 -1.98 3.27
N ILE A 27 12.88 -2.52 2.33
CA ILE A 27 12.54 -1.84 1.08
C ILE A 27 11.78 -0.55 1.35
N CYS A 28 10.74 -0.58 2.19
CA CYS A 28 9.98 0.61 2.58
C CYS A 28 10.89 1.66 3.27
N THR A 29 11.85 1.22 4.06
CA THR A 29 12.83 2.10 4.71
C THR A 29 13.78 2.74 3.70
N GLN A 30 14.29 1.99 2.73
CA GLN A 30 15.14 2.54 1.67
C GLN A 30 14.36 3.50 0.78
N TRP A 31 13.10 3.20 0.48
CA TRP A 31 12.21 4.10 -0.26
C TRP A 31 12.07 5.46 0.44
N ARG A 32 11.86 5.47 1.77
CA ARG A 32 11.81 6.71 2.57
C ARG A 32 13.13 7.47 2.54
N LYS A 33 14.27 6.77 2.64
CA LYS A 33 15.60 7.40 2.55
C LYS A 33 15.83 8.05 1.19
N ALA A 34 15.48 7.36 0.11
CA ALA A 34 15.57 7.89 -1.25
C ALA A 34 14.69 9.14 -1.43
N HIS A 35 13.46 9.12 -0.92
CA HIS A 35 12.56 10.28 -0.96
C HIS A 35 13.11 11.46 -0.17
N ARG A 36 13.70 11.24 1.01
CA ARG A 36 14.35 12.32 1.77
C ARG A 36 15.48 12.97 1.00
N CYS A 37 16.35 12.15 0.39
CA CYS A 37 17.44 12.63 -0.45
C CYS A 37 16.91 13.45 -1.63
N GLY A 38 15.94 12.91 -2.37
CA GLY A 38 15.37 13.56 -3.55
C GLY A 38 14.55 14.83 -3.25
N LEU A 39 13.95 14.94 -2.06
CA LEU A 39 13.22 16.13 -1.60
C LEU A 39 14.10 17.12 -0.83
N SER A 40 15.36 16.75 -0.53
CA SER A 40 16.27 17.52 0.33
C SER A 40 15.67 17.91 1.68
N VAL A 41 14.84 17.03 2.27
CA VAL A 41 14.22 17.27 3.59
C VAL A 41 15.10 16.75 4.73
N PRO A 42 15.07 17.40 5.92
CA PRO A 42 15.85 16.95 7.07
C PRO A 42 15.54 15.51 7.48
N TYR A 43 16.53 14.82 8.05
CA TYR A 43 16.33 13.48 8.63
C TYR A 43 15.31 13.46 9.77
N THR A 44 15.11 14.59 10.45
CA THR A 44 14.10 14.78 11.49
C THR A 44 12.67 14.83 10.93
N THR A 45 12.50 14.91 9.61
CA THR A 45 11.19 14.90 8.97
C THR A 45 10.51 13.55 9.22
N HIS A 46 9.30 13.64 9.76
CA HIS A 46 8.51 12.49 10.13
C HIS A 46 8.26 11.57 8.91
N CYS A 47 8.55 10.27 9.05
CA CYS A 47 8.46 9.28 7.97
C CYS A 47 7.10 9.27 7.27
N ASP A 48 6.03 9.45 8.04
CA ASP A 48 4.66 9.31 7.57
C ASP A 48 4.14 10.55 6.85
N LEU A 49 4.84 11.69 6.97
CA LEU A 49 4.54 12.91 6.23
C LEU A 49 5.27 12.96 4.87
N LEU A 50 6.36 12.20 4.72
CA LEU A 50 7.13 12.14 3.47
C LEU A 50 6.28 11.84 2.23
N PRO A 51 5.33 10.87 2.26
CA PRO A 51 4.48 10.62 1.10
C PRO A 51 3.66 11.86 0.70
N LEU A 52 3.11 12.60 1.67
CA LEU A 52 2.33 13.81 1.40
C LEU A 52 3.19 14.90 0.74
N ILE A 53 4.41 15.10 1.26
CA ILE A 53 5.39 16.06 0.72
C ILE A 53 5.81 15.65 -0.69
N ALA A 54 5.99 14.35 -0.93
CA ALA A 54 6.37 13.78 -2.22
C ALA A 54 5.24 13.75 -3.26
N ASP A 55 4.03 14.16 -2.88
CA ASP A 55 2.81 13.94 -3.66
C ASP A 55 2.63 12.47 -4.07
N ASN A 56 2.86 11.58 -3.12
CA ASN A 56 2.88 10.16 -3.36
C ASN A 56 2.21 9.39 -2.22
N ARG A 57 2.01 8.11 -2.45
CA ARG A 57 1.52 7.15 -1.47
C ARG A 57 2.69 6.48 -0.76
N PRO A 58 2.53 6.11 0.52
CA PRO A 58 3.58 5.38 1.21
C PRO A 58 3.79 4.01 0.54
N MET A 59 5.04 3.56 0.50
CA MET A 59 5.44 2.39 -0.27
C MET A 59 4.75 1.10 0.17
N ASP A 60 4.57 0.92 1.48
CA ASP A 60 3.85 -0.22 2.05
C ASP A 60 2.41 -0.25 1.52
N MET A 61 1.70 0.87 1.53
CA MET A 61 0.34 0.93 0.98
C MET A 61 0.30 0.64 -0.53
N ILE A 62 1.32 1.06 -1.29
CA ILE A 62 1.40 0.72 -2.72
C ILE A 62 1.50 -0.80 -2.91
N LEU A 63 2.35 -1.46 -2.12
CA LEU A 63 2.51 -2.92 -2.15
C LEU A 63 1.23 -3.63 -1.73
N ASP A 64 0.61 -3.18 -0.64
CA ASP A 64 -0.65 -3.72 -0.13
C ASP A 64 -1.76 -3.64 -1.17
N CYS A 65 -1.93 -2.48 -1.82
CA CYS A 65 -2.93 -2.29 -2.87
C CYS A 65 -2.67 -3.17 -4.09
N LYS A 66 -1.40 -3.33 -4.51
CA LYS A 66 -1.02 -4.21 -5.62
C LYS A 66 -1.35 -5.67 -5.31
N TYR A 67 -1.07 -6.09 -4.08
CA TYR A 67 -1.35 -7.45 -3.62
C TYR A 67 -2.85 -7.74 -3.57
N MET A 68 -3.65 -6.88 -2.96
CA MET A 68 -5.12 -7.02 -2.95
C MET A 68 -5.71 -7.02 -4.36
N SER A 69 -5.20 -6.16 -5.24
CA SER A 69 -5.63 -6.14 -6.65
C SER A 69 -5.29 -7.45 -7.39
N PHE A 70 -4.14 -8.05 -7.09
CA PHE A 70 -3.73 -9.33 -7.66
C PHE A 70 -4.61 -10.46 -7.16
N VAL A 71 -4.89 -10.52 -5.85
CA VAL A 71 -5.77 -11.53 -5.25
C VAL A 71 -7.15 -11.48 -5.89
N ARG A 72 -7.75 -10.29 -5.97
CA ARG A 72 -9.00 -10.11 -6.70
C ARG A 72 -8.90 -10.65 -8.12
N PHE A 73 -7.85 -10.27 -8.85
CA PHE A 73 -7.68 -10.65 -10.25
C PHE A 73 -7.64 -12.17 -10.44
N ILE A 74 -6.93 -12.90 -9.56
CA ILE A 74 -6.85 -14.37 -9.66
C ILE A 74 -8.12 -15.07 -9.16
N THR A 75 -8.84 -14.50 -8.18
CA THR A 75 -10.09 -15.10 -7.67
C THR A 75 -11.29 -14.80 -8.56
N THR A 76 -11.28 -13.72 -9.35
CA THR A 76 -12.34 -13.40 -10.32
C THR A 76 -11.92 -13.72 -11.75
N SER A 77 -10.95 -14.61 -11.94
CA SER A 77 -10.42 -14.96 -13.25
C SER A 77 -11.41 -15.84 -14.01
N ASN A 78 -11.63 -15.56 -15.30
CA ASN A 78 -12.45 -16.43 -16.16
C ASN A 78 -11.78 -17.80 -16.45
N ASN A 79 -10.50 -17.94 -16.09
CA ASN A 79 -9.78 -19.20 -16.21
C ASN A 79 -10.01 -20.03 -14.95
N SER A 80 -10.79 -21.11 -15.07
CA SER A 80 -11.15 -22.00 -13.97
C SER A 80 -9.96 -22.62 -13.25
N VAL A 81 -8.84 -22.87 -13.93
CA VAL A 81 -7.62 -23.39 -13.31
C VAL A 81 -6.99 -22.34 -12.39
N VAL A 82 -6.93 -21.09 -12.85
CA VAL A 82 -6.38 -19.97 -12.06
C VAL A 82 -7.28 -19.67 -10.86
N GLU A 83 -8.58 -19.60 -11.07
CA GLU A 83 -9.57 -19.39 -10.01
C GLU A 83 -9.49 -20.50 -8.96
N HIS A 84 -9.53 -21.76 -9.38
CA HIS A 84 -9.45 -22.90 -8.48
C HIS A 84 -8.13 -22.91 -7.67
N MET A 85 -7.01 -22.62 -8.33
CA MET A 85 -5.71 -22.49 -7.67
C MET A 85 -5.70 -21.36 -6.64
N ALA A 86 -6.29 -20.21 -6.98
CA ALA A 86 -6.40 -19.07 -6.06
C ALA A 86 -7.19 -19.45 -4.80
N HIS A 87 -8.36 -20.06 -4.95
CA HIS A 87 -9.17 -20.51 -3.83
C HIS A 87 -8.46 -21.57 -2.98
N SER A 88 -7.80 -22.55 -3.62
CA SER A 88 -6.99 -23.55 -2.91
C SER A 88 -5.88 -22.91 -2.08
N ARG A 89 -5.11 -21.97 -2.67
CA ARG A 89 -4.01 -21.30 -1.98
C ARG A 89 -4.48 -20.33 -0.90
N LEU A 90 -5.62 -19.67 -1.07
CA LEU A 90 -6.21 -18.82 -0.02
C LEU A 90 -6.74 -19.61 1.18
N ASN A 91 -6.93 -20.92 1.04
CA ASN A 91 -7.29 -21.82 2.15
C ASN A 91 -6.05 -22.48 2.80
N ASP A 92 -4.90 -22.43 2.12
CA ASP A 92 -3.63 -22.96 2.59
C ASP A 92 -2.91 -21.94 3.50
N HIS A 93 -2.79 -22.26 4.79
CA HIS A 93 -2.20 -21.41 5.82
C HIS A 93 -0.69 -21.16 5.65
N GLU A 94 0.01 -22.02 4.93
CA GLU A 94 1.46 -21.88 4.71
C GLU A 94 1.77 -20.97 3.53
N SER A 95 0.79 -20.73 2.66
CA SER A 95 1.01 -19.93 1.45
C SER A 95 1.20 -18.45 1.77
N THR A 96 2.12 -17.82 1.03
CA THR A 96 2.26 -16.35 1.05
C THR A 96 0.95 -15.65 0.66
N LEU A 97 0.08 -16.32 -0.12
CA LEU A 97 -1.22 -15.80 -0.53
C LEU A 97 -2.20 -15.67 0.65
N LYS A 98 -2.17 -16.61 1.60
CA LYS A 98 -3.00 -16.56 2.80
C LYS A 98 -2.36 -15.71 3.89
N ARG A 99 -1.04 -15.79 4.08
CA ARG A 99 -0.32 -15.13 5.18
C ARG A 99 -0.49 -13.61 5.20
N ASN A 100 -0.54 -12.95 4.04
CA ASN A 100 -0.73 -11.50 4.02
C ASN A 100 -2.18 -11.08 4.31
N MET A 101 -3.17 -11.96 4.11
CA MET A 101 -4.59 -11.58 4.20
C MET A 101 -5.00 -11.07 5.57
N PRO A 102 -4.76 -11.79 6.68
CA PRO A 102 -5.15 -11.31 8.00
C PRO A 102 -4.54 -9.94 8.33
N HIS A 103 -3.27 -9.74 7.94
CA HIS A 103 -2.58 -8.47 8.14
C HIS A 103 -3.27 -7.33 7.39
N LEU A 104 -3.62 -7.53 6.11
CA LEU A 104 -4.26 -6.52 5.28
C LEU A 104 -5.70 -6.24 5.70
N MET A 105 -6.47 -7.29 6.00
CA MET A 105 -7.84 -7.19 6.49
C MET A 105 -7.90 -6.38 7.79
N TYR A 106 -6.97 -6.64 8.73
CA TYR A 106 -6.85 -5.87 9.96
C TYR A 106 -6.38 -4.43 9.72
N LYS A 107 -5.33 -4.24 8.92
CA LYS A 107 -4.74 -2.91 8.64
C LYS A 107 -5.73 -1.96 7.98
N TYR A 108 -6.56 -2.45 7.08
CA TYR A 108 -7.50 -1.64 6.31
C TYR A 108 -8.95 -1.75 6.75
N ASP A 109 -9.24 -2.60 7.76
CA ASP A 109 -10.59 -2.85 8.26
C ASP A 109 -11.52 -3.23 7.08
N MET A 110 -11.15 -4.33 6.42
CA MET A 110 -11.83 -4.87 5.24
C MET A 110 -12.04 -6.37 5.39
N ALA A 111 -13.19 -6.86 4.92
CA ALA A 111 -13.43 -8.28 4.76
C ALA A 111 -12.80 -8.81 3.46
N MET A 112 -12.61 -10.13 3.37
CA MET A 112 -12.13 -10.77 2.14
C MET A 112 -13.08 -10.51 0.96
N ASP A 113 -14.39 -10.53 1.22
CA ASP A 113 -15.41 -10.26 0.20
C ASP A 113 -15.36 -8.83 -0.34
N ASP A 114 -14.96 -7.85 0.51
CA ASP A 114 -14.73 -6.48 0.06
C ASP A 114 -13.56 -6.44 -0.94
N ILE A 115 -12.47 -7.14 -0.64
CA ILE A 115 -11.29 -7.19 -1.51
C ILE A 115 -11.63 -7.79 -2.87
N ILE A 116 -12.43 -8.86 -2.89
CA ILE A 116 -12.83 -9.56 -4.12
C ILE A 116 -13.82 -8.71 -4.93
N SER A 117 -14.80 -8.09 -4.27
CA SER A 117 -15.86 -7.32 -4.94
C SER A 117 -15.41 -5.93 -5.40
N TYR A 118 -14.44 -5.31 -4.72
CA TYR A 118 -14.05 -3.93 -5.00
C TYR A 118 -13.27 -3.81 -6.31
N SER A 119 -13.52 -2.76 -7.08
CA SER A 119 -12.63 -2.43 -8.20
C SER A 119 -11.24 -2.02 -7.69
N LYS A 120 -10.21 -2.15 -8.53
CA LYS A 120 -8.85 -1.68 -8.21
C LYS A 120 -8.86 -0.23 -7.71
N SER A 121 -9.62 0.67 -8.34
CA SER A 121 -9.72 2.07 -7.92
C SER A 121 -10.37 2.21 -6.55
N LYS A 122 -11.40 1.39 -6.26
CA LYS A 122 -12.09 1.39 -4.97
C LYS A 122 -11.18 0.90 -3.83
N ILE A 123 -10.38 -0.16 -4.06
CA ILE A 123 -9.35 -0.62 -3.12
C ILE A 123 -8.36 0.50 -2.81
N ASN A 124 -7.78 1.11 -3.86
CA ASN A 124 -6.81 2.19 -3.70
C ASN A 124 -7.37 3.37 -2.90
N LYS A 125 -8.62 3.76 -3.16
CA LYS A 125 -9.30 4.83 -2.44
C LYS A 125 -9.52 4.48 -0.97
N HIS A 126 -10.01 3.27 -0.68
CA HIS A 126 -10.24 2.81 0.69
C HIS A 126 -8.95 2.80 1.52
N CYS A 127 -7.88 2.21 0.97
CA CYS A 127 -6.58 2.16 1.63
C CYS A 127 -6.03 3.56 1.92
N TYR A 128 -6.14 4.48 0.96
CA TYR A 128 -5.70 5.85 1.13
C TYR A 128 -6.46 6.57 2.25
N VAL A 129 -7.80 6.44 2.28
CA VAL A 129 -8.62 7.06 3.33
C VAL A 129 -8.25 6.51 4.70
N LYS A 130 -8.14 5.19 4.86
CA LYS A 130 -7.76 4.56 6.13
C LYS A 130 -6.37 5.02 6.61
N TRP A 131 -5.40 5.04 5.71
CA TRP A 131 -4.06 5.56 6.01
C TRP A 131 -4.09 7.04 6.44
N PHE A 132 -4.80 7.88 5.69
CA PHE A 132 -4.88 9.31 5.96
C PHE A 132 -5.57 9.62 7.30
N VAL A 133 -6.66 8.92 7.63
CA VAL A 133 -7.30 9.02 8.95
C VAL A 133 -6.34 8.58 10.05
N GLY A 134 -5.56 7.53 9.83
CA GLY A 134 -4.53 7.07 10.76
C GLY A 134 -3.47 8.13 11.05
N LEU A 135 -3.06 8.92 10.04
CA LEU A 135 -2.15 10.06 10.25
C LEU A 135 -2.72 11.10 11.20
N GLY A 136 -4.02 11.42 11.06
CA GLY A 136 -4.69 12.40 11.91
C GLY A 136 -4.71 11.99 13.39
N ILE A 137 -4.83 10.69 13.65
CA ILE A 137 -4.83 10.12 15.01
C ILE A 137 -3.41 10.06 15.57
N GLY A 138 -2.43 9.58 14.78
CA GLY A 138 -1.04 9.42 15.23
C GLY A 138 -0.29 10.75 15.38
N TYR A 139 -0.65 11.76 14.58
CA TYR A 139 0.08 13.02 14.46
C TYR A 139 -0.86 14.23 14.49
N PRO A 140 -1.66 14.43 15.55
CA PRO A 140 -2.69 15.47 15.59
C PRO A 140 -2.12 16.88 15.39
N ARG A 141 -0.89 17.14 15.86
CA ARG A 141 -0.20 18.43 15.64
C ARG A 141 0.18 18.67 14.17
N TYR A 142 0.46 17.62 13.42
CA TYR A 142 0.84 17.68 12.00
C TYR A 142 -0.35 17.44 11.06
N ALA A 143 -1.49 17.01 11.58
CA ALA A 143 -2.72 16.81 10.82
C ALA A 143 -3.19 18.11 10.14
N GLN A 144 -2.94 19.27 10.76
CA GLN A 144 -3.25 20.56 10.13
C GLN A 144 -2.35 20.81 8.92
N ILE A 145 -1.04 20.61 9.07
CA ILE A 145 -0.08 20.73 7.96
C ILE A 145 -0.43 19.76 6.83
N ALA A 146 -0.77 18.50 7.14
CA ALA A 146 -1.21 17.53 6.15
C ALA A 146 -2.46 17.97 5.39
N ARG A 147 -3.45 18.58 6.09
CA ARG A 147 -4.65 19.14 5.48
C ARG A 147 -4.34 20.36 4.61
N ASP A 148 -3.47 21.24 5.07
CA ASP A 148 -3.07 22.44 4.34
C ASP A 148 -2.30 22.05 3.06
N MET A 149 -1.43 21.04 3.12
CA MET A 149 -0.72 20.49 1.95
C MET A 149 -1.64 19.86 0.90
N ILE A 150 -2.86 19.45 1.28
CA ILE A 150 -3.87 18.94 0.32
C ILE A 150 -4.64 20.10 -0.28
N LYS A 151 -5.08 21.06 0.53
CA LYS A 151 -5.85 22.23 0.06
C LYS A 151 -5.08 23.05 -0.96
N VAL A 152 -3.79 23.31 -0.72
CA VAL A 152 -2.91 24.02 -1.67
C VAL A 152 -2.79 23.32 -3.03
N LYS A 153 -3.21 22.05 -3.15
CA LYS A 153 -3.19 21.29 -4.41
C LYS A 153 -4.53 21.28 -5.14
N GLU A 154 -5.63 21.63 -4.48
CA GLU A 154 -6.96 21.70 -5.09
C GLU A 154 -7.24 23.08 -5.73
N ASP A 155 -6.38 24.07 -5.46
CA ASP A 155 -6.35 25.43 -6.03
C ASP A 155 -5.35 25.53 -7.21
#